data_AF-A0AAF0ZYX9-F1
#
_entry.id   AF-A0AAF0ZYX9-F1
#
_cell.length_a   1.000
_cell.length_b   1.000
_cell.length_c   1.000
_cell.angle_alpha   90.00
_cell.angle_beta   90.00
_cell.angle_gamma   90.00
#
_symmetry.space_group_name_H-M   'P 1'
#
loop_
_entity.id
_entity.type
_entity.pdbx_description
1 polymer ?
#
loop_
_entity_poly.entity_id
_entity_poly.type
_entity_poly.pdbx_seq_one_letter_code
_entity_poly.pdbx_strand_id
1 'polypeptide(L)'
;MGTKRSSHGKIKACHIHDLLHDFCKERAKDDMRLLWQKWDQNANPSSRLSGHKQLAHRMCIYGEGYRSGDWSSCLSHVVSITLHNNRLSFGLESHLFHSLKFLKVLDMEFTRISSFSFDLVCLRYFAAETSHFSNEAGCRELETLKLKSLNGMSLPITLWEMDKLRHVHISNCSFTSEIAKELILNSKDLHDLKTLSSPCFSCAQEAELILRKTPNLRELRCKFKGVYYVLNFPARIETLKIRPIYTPDIITMPFCISAPNLTNLTLKNFYLHCQHLSEIGSLQNLQVLKLKGISFETCKWEVRDGEFPQLRALKLHAGQAHFDEWTVAEDSFPNLERLILSDCEFLKEIPSCFGDISSLKSIEVWNCNENVDKSARDIRETQVEDYQNSEFEIFIHQTEQQFIRYTNHKIQL
;
A
#
# COMPACT_ATOMS: atom_id res chain seq x y z
N MET A 1 1.67 21.10 12.57
CA MET A 1 1.35 20.05 11.57
C MET A 1 1.20 18.72 12.30
N GLY A 2 0.06 18.06 12.20
CA GLY A 2 -0.13 16.72 12.79
C GLY A 2 0.27 15.64 11.79
N THR A 3 1.02 14.62 12.20
CA THR A 3 1.40 13.51 11.31
C THR A 3 0.89 12.17 11.83
N LYS A 4 0.16 11.42 10.99
CA LYS A 4 -0.14 10.01 11.24
C LYS A 4 1.05 9.18 10.76
N ARG A 5 1.64 8.37 11.64
CA ARG A 5 2.79 7.51 11.31
C ARG A 5 2.38 6.07 11.07
N SER A 6 3.21 5.34 10.36
CA SER A 6 3.14 3.88 10.23
C SER A 6 3.76 3.22 11.45
N SER A 7 3.53 1.92 11.61
CA SER A 7 4.20 1.07 12.60
C SER A 7 5.73 1.00 12.47
N HIS A 8 6.33 1.65 11.47
CA HIS A 8 7.79 1.79 11.30
C HIS A 8 8.25 3.26 11.48
N GLY A 9 7.40 4.12 12.06
CA GLY A 9 7.70 5.55 12.23
C GLY A 9 7.59 6.41 10.95
N LYS A 10 7.51 5.83 9.75
CA LYS A 10 7.31 6.57 8.48
C LYS A 10 5.96 7.30 8.47
N ILE A 11 5.93 8.55 7.99
CA ILE A 11 4.69 9.34 7.88
C ILE A 11 3.78 8.71 6.82
N LYS A 12 2.49 8.55 7.15
CA LYS A 12 1.42 8.04 6.28
C LYS A 12 0.42 9.10 5.87
N ALA A 13 0.14 10.04 6.76
CA ALA A 13 -0.68 11.20 6.48
C ALA A 13 -0.12 12.39 7.25
N CYS A 14 -0.26 13.58 6.69
CA CYS A 14 0.06 14.83 7.38
C CYS A 14 -1.15 15.75 7.27
N HIS A 15 -1.35 16.55 8.30
CA HIS A 15 -2.39 17.56 8.38
C HIS A 15 -1.71 18.91 8.52
N ILE A 16 -2.10 19.81 7.62
CA ILE A 16 -1.75 21.22 7.67
C ILE A 16 -2.85 21.92 8.45
N HIS A 17 -2.47 22.89 9.27
CA HIS A 17 -3.43 23.71 10.02
C HIS A 17 -4.23 24.60 9.06
N ASP A 18 -5.51 24.83 9.31
CA ASP A 18 -6.41 25.54 8.39
C ASP A 18 -5.89 26.93 7.99
N LEU A 19 -5.42 27.73 8.95
CA LEU A 19 -4.79 29.03 8.67
C LEU A 19 -3.57 28.94 7.72
N LEU A 20 -2.73 27.90 7.85
CA LEU A 20 -1.59 27.69 6.94
C LEU A 20 -2.07 27.22 5.57
N HIS A 21 -3.12 26.41 5.53
CA HIS A 21 -3.73 25.97 4.29
C HIS A 21 -4.32 27.16 3.52
N ASP A 22 -5.03 28.06 4.19
CA ASP A 22 -5.60 29.27 3.58
C ASP A 22 -4.53 30.22 3.06
N PHE A 23 -3.48 30.46 3.87
CA PHE A 23 -2.31 31.22 3.43
C PHE A 23 -1.66 30.61 2.18
N CYS A 24 -1.43 29.29 2.15
CA CYS A 24 -0.89 28.58 0.99
C CYS A 24 -1.81 28.70 -0.23
N LYS A 25 -3.13 28.67 -0.03
CA LYS A 25 -4.12 28.77 -1.10
C LYS A 25 -4.12 30.15 -1.75
N GLU A 26 -3.93 31.22 -0.98
CA GLU A 26 -3.75 32.58 -1.50
C GLU A 26 -2.44 32.67 -2.28
N ARG A 27 -1.31 32.27 -1.69
CA ARG A 27 0.01 32.28 -2.33
C ARG A 27 0.07 31.45 -3.61
N ALA A 28 -0.66 30.34 -3.68
CA ALA A 28 -0.68 29.48 -4.87
C ALA A 28 -1.29 30.18 -6.10
N LYS A 29 -2.18 31.16 -5.91
CA LYS A 29 -2.75 31.93 -7.03
C LYS A 29 -1.70 32.86 -7.63
N ASP A 30 -0.96 33.56 -6.78
CA ASP A 30 -0.02 34.61 -7.20
C ASP A 30 1.31 34.02 -7.68
N ASP A 31 1.88 33.10 -6.89
CA ASP A 31 3.24 32.59 -7.11
C ASP A 31 3.25 31.34 -8.01
N MET A 32 2.24 30.47 -7.88
CA MET A 32 2.19 29.18 -8.60
C MET A 32 1.24 29.19 -9.80
N ARG A 33 0.50 30.29 -10.01
CA ARG A 33 -0.52 30.43 -11.06
C ARG A 33 -1.47 29.23 -11.09
N LEU A 34 -1.89 28.80 -9.90
CA LEU A 34 -2.76 27.64 -9.70
C LEU A 34 -4.20 28.02 -10.02
N LEU A 35 -4.78 27.37 -11.03
CA LEU A 35 -6.18 27.51 -11.37
C LEU A 35 -7.01 26.44 -10.66
N TRP A 36 -7.95 26.88 -9.82
CA TRP A 36 -8.96 26.03 -9.22
C TRP A 36 -10.25 26.16 -10.01
N GLN A 37 -10.71 25.07 -10.60
CA GLN A 37 -11.94 25.10 -11.35
C GLN A 37 -12.95 24.10 -10.80
N LYS A 38 -14.03 24.65 -10.26
CA LYS A 38 -15.24 23.87 -10.05
C LYS A 38 -15.95 23.77 -11.38
N TRP A 39 -16.19 22.56 -11.85
CA TRP A 39 -17.10 22.38 -12.97
C TRP A 39 -18.44 21.90 -12.40
N ASP A 40 -19.52 22.42 -12.97
CA ASP A 40 -20.91 22.07 -12.63
C ASP A 40 -21.61 21.66 -13.93
N GLN A 41 -22.65 20.82 -13.85
CA GLN A 41 -23.40 20.32 -15.01
C GLN A 41 -24.04 21.46 -15.81
N ASN A 42 -24.39 22.57 -15.13
CA ASN A 42 -25.21 23.65 -15.68
C ASN A 42 -24.42 24.85 -16.25
N ALA A 43 -23.08 24.87 -16.15
CA ALA A 43 -22.27 25.99 -16.62
C ALA A 43 -21.90 25.83 -18.11
N ASN A 44 -22.04 26.87 -18.94
CA ASN A 44 -21.68 26.78 -20.37
C ASN A 44 -20.17 26.51 -20.57
N PRO A 45 -19.72 25.50 -21.35
CA PRO A 45 -18.30 25.14 -21.51
C PRO A 45 -17.42 26.30 -21.97
N SER A 46 -17.93 27.13 -22.87
CA SER A 46 -17.28 28.33 -23.40
C SER A 46 -17.15 29.47 -22.38
N SER A 47 -18.04 29.55 -21.39
CA SER A 47 -17.92 30.50 -20.27
C SER A 47 -16.93 30.04 -19.19
N ARG A 48 -16.58 28.75 -19.15
CA ARG A 48 -15.64 28.17 -18.17
C ARG A 48 -14.19 28.57 -18.44
N LEU A 49 -13.83 28.79 -19.71
CA LEU A 49 -12.44 29.04 -20.14
C LEU A 49 -12.21 30.46 -20.67
N SER A 50 -13.26 31.19 -21.07
CA SER A 50 -13.13 32.52 -21.68
C SER A 50 -12.78 33.65 -20.69
N GLY A 51 -12.99 33.46 -19.39
CA GLY A 51 -12.67 34.47 -18.37
C GLY A 51 -11.20 34.52 -17.94
N HIS A 52 -10.41 33.47 -18.22
CA HIS A 52 -9.05 33.32 -17.71
C HIS A 52 -8.07 32.98 -18.83
N LYS A 53 -7.76 33.97 -19.68
CA LYS A 53 -6.52 34.00 -20.50
C LYS A 53 -5.26 34.17 -19.63
N GLN A 54 -5.24 33.61 -18.42
CA GLN A 54 -4.07 33.62 -17.55
C GLN A 54 -3.30 32.33 -17.76
N LEU A 55 -1.99 32.47 -17.93
CA LEU A 55 -1.00 31.41 -18.12
C LEU A 55 -0.95 30.49 -16.88
N ALA A 56 -1.96 29.66 -16.65
CA ALA A 56 -1.96 28.73 -15.54
C ALA A 56 -0.82 27.72 -15.73
N HIS A 57 0.04 27.56 -14.72
CA HIS A 57 1.10 26.54 -14.75
C HIS A 57 0.61 25.23 -14.12
N ARG A 58 -0.40 25.30 -13.25
CA ARG A 58 -1.01 24.16 -12.57
C ARG A 58 -2.52 24.31 -12.55
N MET A 59 -3.22 23.21 -12.76
CA MET A 59 -4.68 23.18 -12.81
C MET A 59 -5.23 22.06 -11.93
N CYS A 60 -6.20 22.41 -11.08
CA CYS A 60 -6.95 21.48 -10.26
C CYS A 60 -8.43 21.62 -10.59
N ILE A 61 -9.05 20.51 -11.00
CA ILE A 61 -10.44 20.47 -11.46
C ILE A 61 -11.23 19.53 -10.56
N TYR A 62 -12.37 19.99 -10.06
CA TYR A 62 -13.22 19.22 -9.15
C TYR A 62 -14.72 19.43 -9.43
N GLY A 63 -15.51 18.37 -9.23
CA GLY A 63 -16.99 18.39 -9.35
C GLY A 63 -17.58 17.21 -10.15
N GLU A 64 -18.89 17.26 -10.39
CA GLU A 64 -19.74 16.15 -10.85
C GLU A 64 -20.39 16.45 -12.22
N GLY A 65 -20.39 15.48 -13.14
CA GLY A 65 -21.24 15.47 -14.34
C GLY A 65 -20.76 16.32 -15.52
N TYR A 66 -19.61 16.02 -16.11
CA TYR A 66 -19.06 16.84 -17.20
C TYR A 66 -19.36 16.31 -18.59
N ARG A 67 -19.70 17.22 -19.50
CA ARG A 67 -19.58 17.03 -20.94
C ARG A 67 -18.24 17.59 -21.41
N SER A 68 -17.62 16.86 -22.35
CA SER A 68 -16.41 17.28 -23.07
C SER A 68 -16.56 18.72 -23.55
N GLY A 69 -15.72 19.61 -23.03
CA GLY A 69 -15.51 20.96 -23.58
C GLY A 69 -14.11 21.00 -24.15
N ASP A 70 -13.84 21.89 -25.10
CA ASP A 70 -12.58 21.94 -25.84
C ASP A 70 -11.42 22.48 -24.94
N TRP A 71 -10.46 21.61 -24.60
CA TRP A 71 -9.29 21.94 -23.75
C TRP A 71 -8.20 22.72 -24.52
N SER A 72 -8.34 22.80 -25.84
CA SER A 72 -7.29 23.19 -26.78
C SER A 72 -6.75 24.62 -26.61
N SER A 73 -7.54 25.56 -26.08
CA SER A 73 -7.19 26.99 -26.09
C SER A 73 -6.44 27.52 -24.86
N CYS A 74 -6.42 26.79 -23.73
CA CYS A 74 -6.02 27.37 -22.43
C CYS A 74 -4.75 26.77 -21.79
N LEU A 75 -4.10 25.78 -22.41
CA LEU A 75 -3.29 24.83 -21.63
C LEU A 75 -1.86 24.57 -22.16
N SER A 76 -1.38 25.30 -23.17
CA SER A 76 -0.05 25.07 -23.77
C SER A 76 1.12 25.20 -22.78
N HIS A 77 0.95 25.93 -21.68
CA HIS A 77 1.98 26.15 -20.65
C HIS A 77 1.73 25.38 -19.35
N VAL A 78 0.70 24.53 -19.30
CA VAL A 78 0.35 23.80 -18.08
C VAL A 78 1.33 22.66 -17.86
N VAL A 79 1.90 22.63 -16.65
CA VAL A 79 2.90 21.64 -16.23
C VAL A 79 2.27 20.54 -15.36
N SER A 80 1.14 20.83 -14.71
CA SER A 80 0.45 19.89 -13.82
C SER A 80 -1.07 19.99 -13.96
N ILE A 81 -1.74 18.85 -14.12
CA ILE A 81 -3.19 18.73 -14.10
C ILE A 81 -3.60 17.67 -13.08
N THR A 82 -4.54 18.01 -12.21
CA THR A 82 -5.13 17.07 -11.25
C THR A 82 -6.65 17.13 -11.36
N LEU A 83 -7.26 15.97 -11.56
CA LEU A 83 -8.70 15.79 -11.74
C LEU A 83 -9.27 15.00 -10.56
N HIS A 84 -9.96 15.70 -9.67
CA HIS A 84 -10.70 15.08 -8.58
C HIS A 84 -12.18 14.93 -8.98
N ASN A 85 -12.54 13.76 -9.51
CA ASN A 85 -13.93 13.44 -9.81
C ASN A 85 -14.40 12.23 -9.01
N ASN A 86 -15.55 12.37 -8.35
CA ASN A 86 -16.24 11.26 -7.72
C ASN A 86 -17.06 10.50 -8.77
N ARG A 87 -16.40 9.55 -9.44
CA ARG A 87 -17.03 8.43 -10.17
C ARG A 87 -17.90 8.78 -11.37
N LEU A 88 -17.29 9.32 -12.43
CA LEU A 88 -17.92 9.32 -13.75
C LEU A 88 -16.99 8.76 -14.82
N SER A 89 -17.60 8.01 -15.75
CA SER A 89 -16.98 7.57 -16.99
C SER A 89 -16.71 8.78 -17.87
N PHE A 90 -15.44 9.22 -17.93
CA PHE A 90 -15.05 10.18 -18.93
C PHE A 90 -14.84 9.45 -20.25
N GLY A 91 -15.55 9.87 -21.29
CA GLY A 91 -15.06 9.75 -22.66
C GLY A 91 -14.12 10.91 -22.93
N LEU A 92 -13.00 11.02 -22.18
CA LEU A 92 -11.93 11.93 -22.57
C LEU A 92 -11.30 11.34 -23.82
N GLU A 93 -11.60 11.96 -24.96
CA GLU A 93 -10.93 11.62 -26.20
C GLU A 93 -9.46 12.03 -26.09
N SER A 94 -8.56 11.16 -26.56
CA SER A 94 -7.10 11.31 -26.45
C SER A 94 -6.57 12.63 -27.01
N HIS A 95 -7.28 13.23 -27.96
CA HIS A 95 -6.89 14.48 -28.61
C HIS A 95 -6.81 15.68 -27.66
N LEU A 96 -7.49 15.64 -26.51
CA LEU A 96 -7.51 16.75 -25.53
C LEU A 96 -6.14 17.03 -24.90
N PHE A 97 -5.23 16.06 -24.93
CA PHE A 97 -3.90 16.18 -24.33
C PHE A 97 -2.79 16.46 -25.36
N HIS A 98 -3.08 16.41 -26.67
CA HIS A 98 -2.06 16.59 -27.71
C HIS A 98 -1.40 17.98 -27.68
N SER A 99 -2.11 19.00 -27.18
CA SER A 99 -1.60 20.37 -27.07
C SER A 99 -0.66 20.60 -25.87
N LEU A 100 -0.55 19.63 -24.95
CA LEU A 100 0.07 19.81 -23.63
C LEU A 100 1.55 19.38 -23.57
N LYS A 101 2.38 19.83 -24.52
CA LYS A 101 3.75 19.31 -24.71
C LYS A 101 4.67 19.40 -23.47
N PHE A 102 4.41 20.31 -22.54
CA PHE A 102 5.21 20.53 -21.32
C PHE A 102 4.64 19.90 -20.05
N LEU A 103 3.56 19.11 -20.18
CA LEU A 103 2.91 18.50 -19.04
C LEU A 103 3.85 17.49 -18.38
N LYS A 104 4.10 17.67 -17.07
CA LYS A 104 4.93 16.78 -16.26
C LYS A 104 4.09 15.90 -15.33
N VAL A 105 2.94 16.40 -14.88
CA VAL A 105 2.07 15.68 -13.94
C VAL A 105 0.65 15.65 -14.49
N LEU A 106 0.12 14.45 -14.63
CA LEU A 106 -1.27 14.22 -14.99
C LEU A 106 -1.88 13.21 -14.02
N ASP A 107 -2.63 13.71 -13.04
CA ASP A 107 -3.30 12.89 -12.05
C ASP A 107 -4.81 12.81 -12.32
N MET A 108 -5.23 11.61 -12.73
CA MET A 108 -6.58 11.21 -13.04
C MET A 108 -6.96 9.93 -12.29
N GLU A 109 -6.40 9.68 -11.10
CA GLU A 109 -6.53 8.41 -10.36
C GLU A 109 -7.99 7.93 -10.18
N PHE A 110 -8.95 8.87 -10.13
CA PHE A 110 -10.39 8.59 -9.97
C PHE A 110 -11.23 8.81 -11.23
N THR A 111 -10.57 8.97 -12.39
CA THR A 111 -11.18 9.27 -13.69
C THR A 111 -10.96 8.09 -14.64
N ARG A 112 -12.06 7.61 -15.25
CA ARG A 112 -12.02 6.52 -16.24
C ARG A 112 -11.66 7.04 -17.61
N ILE A 113 -10.79 6.33 -18.32
CA ILE A 113 -10.35 6.69 -19.67
C ILE A 113 -10.48 5.46 -20.56
N SER A 114 -11.05 5.64 -21.75
CA SER A 114 -11.33 4.55 -22.71
C SER A 114 -10.10 4.14 -23.51
N SER A 115 -9.26 5.10 -23.89
CA SER A 115 -8.00 4.87 -24.61
C SER A 115 -7.05 6.03 -24.36
N PHE A 116 -5.76 5.74 -24.38
CA PHE A 116 -4.73 6.75 -24.18
C PHE A 116 -3.68 6.65 -25.29
N SER A 117 -3.47 7.74 -26.01
CA SER A 117 -2.27 7.95 -26.83
C SER A 117 -1.68 9.31 -26.45
N PHE A 118 -0.39 9.33 -26.15
CA PHE A 118 0.32 10.51 -25.66
C PHE A 118 1.47 10.86 -26.58
N ASP A 119 1.52 12.11 -27.04
CA ASP A 119 2.76 12.80 -27.43
C ASP A 119 3.31 13.64 -26.26
N LEU A 120 3.20 13.13 -25.03
CA LEU A 120 3.62 13.84 -23.80
C LEU A 120 5.03 13.45 -23.38
N VAL A 121 6.01 13.92 -24.15
CA VAL A 121 7.43 13.58 -23.97
C VAL A 121 7.98 14.01 -22.61
N CYS A 122 7.43 15.08 -22.02
CA CYS A 122 7.86 15.63 -20.74
C CYS A 122 7.16 15.00 -19.50
N LEU A 123 6.26 14.05 -19.70
CA LEU A 123 5.44 13.50 -18.62
C LEU A 123 6.30 12.66 -17.66
N ARG A 124 6.22 12.99 -16.36
CA ARG A 124 6.96 12.32 -15.28
C ARG A 124 6.05 11.55 -14.33
N TYR A 125 4.80 11.99 -14.18
CA TYR A 125 3.81 11.34 -13.33
C TYR A 125 2.51 11.16 -14.10
N PHE A 126 1.99 9.94 -14.12
CA PHE A 126 0.70 9.61 -14.68
C PHE A 126 -0.11 8.73 -13.73
N ALA A 127 -1.37 9.09 -13.49
CA ALA A 127 -2.32 8.26 -12.75
C ALA A 127 -3.67 8.21 -13.47
N ALA A 128 -4.26 7.03 -13.67
CA ALA A 128 -5.58 6.90 -14.29
C ALA A 128 -6.30 5.58 -13.94
N GLU A 129 -7.63 5.60 -14.07
CA GLU A 129 -8.44 4.38 -14.17
C GLU A 129 -8.67 4.05 -15.66
N THR A 130 -8.21 2.91 -16.16
CA THR A 130 -8.33 2.54 -17.58
C THR A 130 -8.41 1.02 -17.76
N SER A 131 -9.13 0.60 -18.81
CA SER A 131 -9.18 -0.78 -19.28
C SER A 131 -8.13 -1.12 -20.33
N HIS A 132 -7.44 -0.12 -20.89
CA HIS A 132 -6.40 -0.31 -21.91
C HIS A 132 -5.27 0.71 -21.69
N PHE A 133 -4.02 0.24 -21.74
CA PHE A 133 -2.84 1.08 -21.72
C PHE A 133 -1.91 0.63 -22.83
N SER A 134 -1.58 1.54 -23.74
CA SER A 134 -0.52 1.35 -24.72
C SER A 134 0.38 2.58 -24.71
N ASN A 135 1.70 2.35 -24.66
CA ASN A 135 2.69 3.41 -24.79
C ASN A 135 3.16 3.50 -26.24
N GLU A 136 2.24 3.82 -27.16
CA GLU A 136 2.52 3.83 -28.60
C GLU A 136 3.43 5.00 -29.04
N ALA A 137 3.58 6.07 -28.25
CA ALA A 137 4.13 7.34 -28.75
C ALA A 137 4.97 8.23 -27.78
N GLY A 138 5.57 7.71 -26.70
CA GLY A 138 6.82 8.33 -26.19
C GLY A 138 6.83 9.05 -24.83
N CYS A 139 6.15 8.54 -23.81
CA CYS A 139 6.37 8.96 -22.41
C CYS A 139 7.71 8.41 -21.84
N ARG A 140 8.85 8.79 -22.42
CA ARG A 140 10.19 8.28 -22.02
C ARG A 140 10.66 8.80 -20.67
N GLU A 141 10.25 10.02 -20.32
CA GLU A 141 10.63 10.68 -19.06
C GLU A 141 9.75 10.25 -17.86
N LEU A 142 8.88 9.24 -18.03
CA LEU A 142 7.94 8.85 -16.98
C LEU A 142 8.69 8.21 -15.79
N GLU A 143 8.54 8.82 -14.62
CA GLU A 143 9.13 8.34 -13.38
C GLU A 143 8.12 7.56 -12.53
N THR A 144 6.84 7.95 -12.57
CA THR A 144 5.76 7.35 -11.78
C THR A 144 4.54 7.03 -12.64
N LEU A 145 4.10 5.78 -12.58
CA LEU A 145 2.90 5.27 -13.25
C LEU A 145 1.95 4.66 -12.23
N LYS A 146 0.71 5.16 -12.18
CA LYS A 146 -0.39 4.56 -11.42
C LYS A 146 -1.54 4.19 -12.33
N LEU A 147 -1.83 2.91 -12.44
CA LEU A 147 -2.93 2.41 -13.26
C LEU A 147 -3.89 1.59 -12.41
N LYS A 148 -5.18 1.81 -12.62
CA LYS A 148 -6.24 1.03 -12.01
C LYS A 148 -7.16 0.51 -13.10
N SER A 149 -7.36 -0.81 -13.16
CA SER A 149 -8.38 -1.42 -14.02
C SER A 149 -9.53 -1.94 -13.16
N LEU A 150 -10.76 -1.81 -13.66
CA LEU A 150 -11.93 -2.44 -13.04
C LEU A 150 -12.13 -3.88 -13.54
N ASN A 151 -11.87 -4.12 -14.83
CA ASN A 151 -12.23 -5.37 -15.50
C ASN A 151 -11.03 -6.31 -15.72
N GLY A 152 -9.86 -6.01 -15.14
CA GLY A 152 -8.62 -6.66 -15.53
C GLY A 152 -7.98 -5.97 -16.73
N MET A 153 -6.66 -5.95 -16.81
CA MET A 153 -5.92 -5.46 -17.98
C MET A 153 -4.58 -6.18 -18.08
N SER A 154 -4.14 -6.51 -19.29
CA SER A 154 -2.76 -6.93 -19.53
C SER A 154 -1.88 -5.69 -19.71
N LEU A 155 -0.76 -5.63 -18.99
CA LEU A 155 0.20 -4.55 -19.19
C LEU A 155 0.93 -4.72 -20.52
N PRO A 156 1.10 -3.66 -21.31
CA PRO A 156 1.84 -3.73 -22.54
C PRO A 156 3.33 -3.94 -22.24
N ILE A 157 4.02 -4.64 -23.13
CA ILE A 157 5.46 -4.83 -22.99
C ILE A 157 6.25 -3.53 -23.05
N THR A 158 5.71 -2.51 -23.73
CA THR A 158 6.33 -1.18 -23.84
C THR A 158 6.57 -0.49 -22.49
N LEU A 159 6.00 -1.00 -21.39
CA LEU A 159 6.37 -0.61 -20.03
C LEU A 159 7.88 -0.80 -19.76
N TRP A 160 8.48 -1.87 -20.30
CA TRP A 160 9.90 -2.20 -20.11
C TRP A 160 10.86 -1.31 -20.92
N GLU A 161 10.33 -0.49 -21.82
CA GLU A 161 11.11 0.47 -22.60
C GLU A 161 11.28 1.82 -21.88
N MET A 162 10.56 2.03 -20.76
CA MET A 162 10.52 3.26 -20.00
C MET A 162 11.62 3.27 -18.92
N ASP A 163 12.85 3.59 -19.33
CA ASP A 163 14.07 3.49 -18.51
C ASP A 163 14.09 4.39 -17.27
N LYS A 164 13.34 5.50 -17.28
CA LYS A 164 13.23 6.43 -16.14
C LYS A 164 12.23 6.00 -15.07
N LEU A 165 11.49 4.90 -15.26
CA LEU A 165 10.48 4.47 -14.30
C LEU A 165 11.10 4.10 -12.95
N ARG A 166 10.57 4.74 -11.90
CA ARG A 166 10.96 4.52 -10.49
C ARG A 166 9.84 3.91 -9.68
N HIS A 167 8.60 4.30 -9.98
CA HIS A 167 7.44 3.93 -9.18
C HIS A 167 6.28 3.46 -10.05
N VAL A 168 5.89 2.20 -9.86
CA VAL A 168 4.80 1.59 -10.60
C VAL A 168 3.76 1.05 -9.63
N HIS A 169 2.52 1.54 -9.71
CA HIS A 169 1.39 1.07 -8.93
C HIS A 169 0.26 0.64 -9.85
N ILE A 170 -0.10 -0.64 -9.78
CA ILE A 170 -0.98 -1.25 -10.78
C ILE A 170 -2.03 -2.08 -10.07
N SER A 171 -3.30 -1.70 -10.19
CA SER A 171 -4.40 -2.45 -9.57
C SER A 171 -5.21 -3.20 -10.62
N ASN A 172 -5.35 -4.51 -10.40
CA ASN A 172 -6.05 -5.45 -11.28
C ASN A 172 -5.47 -5.50 -12.70
N CYS A 173 -4.14 -5.48 -12.83
CA CYS A 173 -3.50 -5.82 -14.10
C CYS A 173 -2.58 -7.04 -13.94
N SER A 174 -2.46 -7.81 -15.02
CA SER A 174 -1.59 -8.98 -15.15
C SER A 174 -0.50 -8.72 -16.19
N PHE A 175 0.63 -9.41 -16.09
CA PHE A 175 1.70 -9.23 -17.07
C PHE A 175 1.55 -10.13 -18.31
N THR A 176 0.92 -11.30 -18.21
CA THR A 176 1.25 -12.35 -19.19
C THR A 176 0.08 -13.07 -19.86
N SER A 177 0.05 -12.94 -21.18
CA SER A 177 -0.02 -14.08 -22.10
C SER A 177 1.40 -14.70 -22.25
N GLU A 178 1.52 -15.94 -22.73
CA GLU A 178 2.82 -16.64 -22.87
C GLU A 178 3.80 -15.89 -23.79
N ILE A 179 3.29 -15.29 -24.86
CA ILE A 179 4.04 -14.46 -25.81
C ILE A 179 4.72 -13.26 -25.10
N ALA A 180 4.05 -12.70 -24.09
CA ALA A 180 4.60 -11.56 -23.36
C ALA A 180 5.84 -11.95 -22.55
N LYS A 181 5.97 -13.20 -22.09
CA LYS A 181 7.13 -13.65 -21.30
C LYS A 181 8.41 -13.61 -22.13
N GLU A 182 8.40 -14.20 -23.33
CA GLU A 182 9.55 -14.21 -24.24
C GLU A 182 9.98 -12.80 -24.62
N LEU A 183 9.00 -11.94 -24.91
CA LEU A 183 9.29 -10.57 -25.27
C LEU A 183 9.88 -9.80 -24.08
N ILE A 184 9.40 -10.03 -22.84
CA ILE A 184 9.99 -9.43 -21.63
C ILE A 184 11.41 -9.95 -21.43
N LEU A 185 11.69 -11.23 -21.63
CA LEU A 185 13.06 -11.78 -21.53
C LEU A 185 14.05 -11.00 -22.41
N ASN A 186 13.61 -10.64 -23.62
CA ASN A 186 14.39 -9.87 -24.59
C ASN A 186 14.37 -8.35 -24.38
N SER A 187 13.58 -7.84 -23.42
CA SER A 187 13.49 -6.40 -23.14
C SER A 187 14.63 -5.90 -22.25
N LYS A 188 14.73 -4.58 -22.08
CA LYS A 188 15.71 -3.97 -21.18
C LYS A 188 15.33 -4.18 -19.72
N ASP A 189 16.34 -4.18 -18.86
CA ASP A 189 16.15 -4.22 -17.42
C ASP A 189 15.78 -2.82 -16.89
N LEU A 190 14.82 -2.76 -15.97
CA LEU A 190 14.40 -1.51 -15.33
C LEU A 190 15.26 -1.26 -14.07
N HIS A 191 16.48 -0.78 -14.26
CA HIS A 191 17.43 -0.51 -13.17
C HIS A 191 16.99 0.63 -12.24
N ASP A 192 16.21 1.59 -12.72
CA ASP A 192 15.76 2.71 -11.88
C ASP A 192 14.49 2.39 -11.07
N LEU A 193 13.82 1.27 -11.36
CA LEU A 193 12.59 0.87 -10.68
C LEU A 193 12.86 0.55 -9.20
N LYS A 194 12.25 1.32 -8.31
CA LYS A 194 12.38 1.18 -6.85
C LYS A 194 11.17 0.54 -6.21
N THR A 195 9.97 0.80 -6.73
CA THR A 195 8.73 0.29 -6.14
C THR A 195 7.80 -0.28 -7.20
N LEU A 196 7.32 -1.50 -6.95
CA LEU A 196 6.33 -2.19 -7.77
C LEU A 196 5.17 -2.62 -6.86
N SER A 197 4.01 -2.02 -7.07
CA SER A 197 2.84 -2.28 -6.24
C SER A 197 1.68 -2.87 -7.02
N SER A 198 1.07 -3.85 -6.39
CA SER A 198 -0.11 -4.61 -6.79
C SER A 198 -0.01 -5.47 -8.07
N PRO A 199 1.18 -5.92 -8.56
CA PRO A 199 1.20 -6.90 -9.64
C PRO A 199 0.51 -8.20 -9.21
N CYS A 200 -0.16 -8.85 -10.16
CA CYS A 200 -0.77 -10.15 -9.99
C CYS A 200 0.07 -11.19 -10.73
N PHE A 201 0.74 -12.07 -9.98
CA PHE A 201 1.52 -13.17 -10.54
C PHE A 201 0.67 -14.43 -10.59
N SER A 202 0.62 -15.05 -11.76
CA SER A 202 -0.01 -16.34 -12.00
C SER A 202 0.87 -17.50 -11.54
N CYS A 203 2.19 -17.35 -11.64
CA CYS A 203 3.13 -18.35 -11.15
C CYS A 203 4.42 -17.77 -10.56
N ALA A 204 5.18 -18.59 -9.84
CA ALA A 204 6.48 -18.23 -9.28
C ALA A 204 7.50 -17.86 -10.37
N GLN A 205 7.47 -18.54 -11.52
CA GLN A 205 8.35 -18.25 -12.66
C GLN A 205 8.09 -16.86 -13.24
N GLU A 206 6.82 -16.43 -13.29
CA GLU A 206 6.47 -15.06 -13.70
C GLU A 206 7.03 -14.04 -12.70
N ALA A 207 6.85 -14.27 -11.40
CA ALA A 207 7.41 -13.40 -10.39
C ALA A 207 8.95 -13.33 -10.49
N GLU A 208 9.63 -14.45 -10.64
CA GLU A 208 11.08 -14.51 -10.78
C GLU A 208 11.58 -13.77 -12.03
N LEU A 209 10.91 -13.94 -13.17
CA LEU A 209 11.23 -13.23 -14.41
C LEU A 209 11.14 -11.71 -14.23
N ILE A 210 10.06 -11.22 -13.61
CA ILE A 210 9.85 -9.79 -13.37
C ILE A 210 10.87 -9.25 -12.36
N LEU A 211 11.21 -10.04 -11.34
CA LEU A 211 12.23 -9.70 -10.34
C LEU A 211 13.64 -9.66 -10.93
N ARG A 212 13.99 -10.57 -11.85
CA ARG A 212 15.27 -10.54 -12.58
C ARG A 212 15.41 -9.28 -13.42
N LYS A 213 14.31 -8.82 -14.03
CA LYS A 213 14.27 -7.57 -14.81
C LYS A 213 14.22 -6.29 -13.99
N THR A 214 14.11 -6.39 -12.67
CA THR A 214 14.01 -5.25 -11.75
C THR A 214 15.04 -5.36 -10.61
N PRO A 215 16.36 -5.41 -10.93
CA PRO A 215 17.39 -5.78 -9.97
C PRO A 215 17.55 -4.81 -8.78
N ASN A 216 17.04 -3.59 -8.91
CA ASN A 216 17.15 -2.53 -7.89
C ASN A 216 15.84 -2.26 -7.14
N LEU A 217 14.87 -3.18 -7.26
CA LEU A 217 13.59 -3.09 -6.59
C LEU A 217 13.78 -3.17 -5.07
N ARG A 218 13.21 -2.19 -4.34
CA ARG A 218 13.28 -2.09 -2.87
C ARG A 218 11.96 -2.40 -2.20
N GLU A 219 10.84 -2.09 -2.86
CA GLU A 219 9.50 -2.35 -2.36
C GLU A 219 8.65 -3.11 -3.37
N LEU A 220 8.14 -4.26 -2.95
CA LEU A 220 7.20 -5.08 -3.72
C LEU A 220 5.92 -5.30 -2.92
N ARG A 221 4.77 -5.02 -3.55
CA ARG A 221 3.46 -5.35 -2.99
C ARG A 221 2.68 -6.24 -3.95
N CYS A 222 2.85 -7.55 -3.93
CA CYS A 222 2.28 -8.42 -4.96
C CYS A 222 1.06 -9.22 -4.50
N LYS A 223 0.35 -9.75 -5.50
CA LYS A 223 -0.69 -10.76 -5.37
C LYS A 223 -0.26 -12.02 -6.11
N PHE A 224 -0.66 -13.18 -5.61
CA PHE A 224 -0.29 -14.48 -6.19
C PHE A 224 -1.52 -15.37 -6.40
N LYS A 225 -1.55 -16.14 -7.50
CA LYS A 225 -2.65 -17.04 -7.87
C LYS A 225 -2.18 -18.50 -7.95
N GLY A 226 -2.29 -19.29 -6.87
CA GLY A 226 -1.90 -20.71 -6.88
C GLY A 226 -0.93 -21.09 -5.77
N VAL A 227 -0.51 -22.37 -5.70
CA VAL A 227 0.48 -22.94 -4.77
C VAL A 227 1.90 -22.78 -5.28
N TYR A 228 2.84 -22.31 -4.43
CA TYR A 228 4.25 -22.17 -4.77
C TYR A 228 5.12 -22.80 -3.70
N TYR A 229 6.35 -23.20 -4.03
CA TYR A 229 7.24 -23.86 -3.07
C TYR A 229 8.32 -22.92 -2.52
N VAL A 230 8.86 -22.02 -3.35
CA VAL A 230 9.91 -21.06 -2.96
C VAL A 230 9.77 -19.77 -3.76
N LEU A 231 9.82 -18.62 -3.09
CA LEU A 231 9.90 -17.31 -3.75
C LEU A 231 11.25 -16.67 -3.40
N ASN A 232 12.16 -16.67 -4.36
CA ASN A 232 13.45 -16.03 -4.23
C ASN A 232 13.33 -14.56 -4.63
N PHE A 233 13.57 -13.67 -3.66
CA PHE A 233 13.52 -12.25 -3.89
C PHE A 233 14.93 -11.66 -4.06
N PRO A 234 15.10 -10.63 -4.91
CA PRO A 234 16.38 -9.93 -5.04
C PRO A 234 16.90 -9.45 -3.70
N ALA A 235 18.22 -9.49 -3.51
CA ALA A 235 18.87 -9.10 -2.27
C ALA A 235 18.54 -7.65 -1.83
N ARG A 236 18.10 -6.77 -2.74
CA ARG A 236 17.80 -5.36 -2.43
C ARG A 236 16.37 -5.11 -1.92
N ILE A 237 15.51 -6.13 -1.86
CA ILE A 237 14.15 -5.97 -1.35
C ILE A 237 14.18 -5.70 0.16
N GLU A 238 13.64 -4.54 0.54
CA GLU A 238 13.54 -4.09 1.93
C GLU A 238 12.10 -4.16 2.46
N THR A 239 11.12 -4.00 1.58
CA THR A 239 9.69 -4.05 1.92
C THR A 239 8.96 -5.02 1.02
N LEU A 240 8.35 -6.03 1.63
CA LEU A 240 7.58 -7.04 0.95
C LEU A 240 6.17 -7.13 1.53
N LYS A 241 5.17 -7.03 0.67
CA LYS A 241 3.77 -7.23 1.04
C LYS A 241 3.13 -8.23 0.09
N ILE A 242 2.66 -9.33 0.63
CA ILE A 242 2.09 -10.43 -0.15
C ILE A 242 0.65 -10.67 0.26
N ARG A 243 -0.19 -10.99 -0.72
CA ARG A 243 -1.57 -11.46 -0.50
C ARG A 243 -1.93 -12.53 -1.54
N PRO A 244 -2.48 -13.69 -1.18
CA PRO A 244 -3.01 -14.60 -2.17
C PRO A 244 -4.30 -14.05 -2.78
N ILE A 245 -4.54 -14.41 -4.04
CA ILE A 245 -5.84 -14.25 -4.69
C ILE A 245 -6.64 -15.47 -4.31
N TYR A 246 -7.77 -15.24 -3.65
CA TYR A 246 -8.60 -16.32 -3.11
C TYR A 246 -9.04 -17.25 -4.25
N THR A 247 -8.65 -18.51 -4.14
CA THR A 247 -9.16 -19.62 -4.93
C THR A 247 -9.66 -20.66 -3.93
N PRO A 248 -10.89 -21.17 -4.06
CA PRO A 248 -11.52 -22.03 -3.07
C PRO A 248 -10.74 -23.31 -2.74
N ASP A 249 -9.83 -23.74 -3.62
CA ASP A 249 -9.15 -25.04 -3.54
C ASP A 249 -7.79 -25.01 -2.83
N ILE A 250 -7.39 -23.87 -2.26
CA ILE A 250 -6.00 -23.66 -1.83
C ILE A 250 -5.95 -23.15 -0.39
N ILE A 251 -5.74 -24.10 0.53
CA ILE A 251 -5.72 -23.85 1.98
C ILE A 251 -4.33 -23.40 2.43
N THR A 252 -3.24 -23.87 1.81
CA THR A 252 -1.87 -23.68 2.30
C THR A 252 -0.88 -23.34 1.20
N MET A 253 -0.19 -22.22 1.37
CA MET A 253 0.97 -21.85 0.57
C MET A 253 2.21 -22.31 1.31
N PRO A 254 2.98 -23.28 0.81
CA PRO A 254 4.40 -23.29 1.12
C PRO A 254 4.95 -21.93 0.70
N PHE A 255 5.63 -21.21 1.59
CA PHE A 255 6.32 -20.00 1.16
C PHE A 255 7.60 -19.88 1.95
N CYS A 256 8.71 -20.11 1.27
CA CYS A 256 10.01 -19.69 1.75
C CYS A 256 10.28 -18.28 1.21
N ILE A 257 10.56 -17.33 2.10
CA ILE A 257 10.95 -15.96 1.75
C ILE A 257 12.46 -15.86 1.88
N SER A 258 13.17 -16.07 0.78
CA SER A 258 14.60 -15.74 0.71
C SER A 258 14.76 -14.27 0.35
N ALA A 259 14.92 -13.42 1.35
CA ALA A 259 15.11 -11.97 1.20
C ALA A 259 16.03 -11.43 2.32
N PRO A 260 17.36 -11.49 2.15
CA PRO A 260 18.32 -11.28 3.24
C PRO A 260 18.28 -9.88 3.83
N ASN A 261 17.94 -8.84 3.05
CA ASN A 261 17.86 -7.45 3.52
C ASN A 261 16.42 -7.00 3.83
N LEU A 262 15.50 -7.95 3.98
CA LEU A 262 14.10 -7.63 4.24
C LEU A 262 13.94 -7.03 5.63
N THR A 263 13.47 -5.78 5.68
CA THR A 263 13.24 -5.06 6.94
C THR A 263 11.75 -4.95 7.28
N ASN A 264 10.86 -5.09 6.28
CA ASN A 264 9.42 -4.92 6.45
C ASN A 264 8.66 -6.04 5.73
N LEU A 265 7.97 -6.90 6.47
CA LEU A 265 7.13 -7.95 5.92
C LEU A 265 5.66 -7.70 6.26
N THR A 266 4.78 -7.82 5.27
CA THR A 266 3.33 -7.85 5.49
C THR A 266 2.72 -9.03 4.76
N LEU A 267 2.17 -9.97 5.51
CA LEU A 267 1.38 -11.08 5.00
C LEU A 267 -0.10 -10.80 5.21
N LYS A 268 -0.90 -11.08 4.19
CA LYS A 268 -2.35 -10.91 4.23
C LYS A 268 -3.05 -12.17 3.78
N ASN A 269 -4.03 -12.65 4.55
CA ASN A 269 -4.93 -13.74 4.17
C ASN A 269 -4.17 -15.04 3.83
N PHE A 270 -3.15 -15.38 4.61
CA PHE A 270 -2.42 -16.64 4.49
C PHE A 270 -2.87 -17.61 5.58
N TYR A 271 -2.77 -18.90 5.28
CA TYR A 271 -2.69 -19.95 6.29
C TYR A 271 -1.21 -20.27 6.53
N LEU A 272 -0.76 -20.18 7.78
CA LEU A 272 0.65 -20.37 8.15
C LEU A 272 0.81 -21.65 8.99
N HIS A 273 1.70 -22.53 8.54
CA HIS A 273 2.25 -23.63 9.31
C HIS A 273 3.38 -23.14 10.24
N CYS A 274 3.69 -23.91 11.28
CA CYS A 274 4.76 -23.58 12.23
C CYS A 274 6.12 -23.41 11.53
N GLN A 275 6.43 -24.23 10.52
CA GLN A 275 7.68 -24.11 9.76
C GLN A 275 7.82 -22.73 9.09
N HIS A 276 6.75 -22.20 8.51
CA HIS A 276 6.78 -20.88 7.88
C HIS A 276 7.02 -19.75 8.87
N LEU A 277 6.48 -19.87 10.07
CA LEU A 277 6.67 -18.87 11.13
C LEU A 277 8.12 -18.86 11.60
N SER A 278 8.71 -20.04 11.78
CA SER A 278 10.14 -20.15 12.10
C SER A 278 11.04 -19.62 10.99
N GLU A 279 10.70 -19.85 9.72
CA GLU A 279 11.43 -19.27 8.59
C GLU A 279 11.37 -17.73 8.62
N ILE A 280 10.21 -17.13 8.89
CA ILE A 280 10.10 -15.67 9.07
C ILE A 280 10.86 -15.21 10.33
N GLY A 281 10.77 -15.97 11.42
CA GLY A 281 11.47 -15.72 12.68
C GLY A 281 12.99 -15.69 12.52
N SER A 282 13.53 -16.49 11.60
CA SER A 282 14.96 -16.53 11.30
C SER A 282 15.50 -15.34 10.49
N LEU A 283 14.63 -14.43 10.01
CA LEU A 283 15.04 -13.29 9.19
C LEU A 283 15.80 -12.25 10.03
N GLN A 284 17.12 -12.20 9.81
CA GLN A 284 18.06 -11.44 10.65
C GLN A 284 17.89 -9.91 10.59
N ASN A 285 17.32 -9.37 9.51
CA ASN A 285 17.15 -7.91 9.33
C ASN A 285 15.70 -7.44 9.50
N LEU A 286 14.76 -8.35 9.83
CA LEU A 286 13.34 -8.03 9.87
C LEU A 286 13.02 -7.12 11.05
N GLN A 287 12.67 -5.86 10.76
CA GLN A 287 12.35 -4.87 11.78
C GLN A 287 10.85 -4.76 12.03
N VAL A 288 10.02 -5.07 11.04
CA VAL A 288 8.56 -5.05 11.26
C VAL A 288 7.85 -6.15 10.51
N LEU A 289 6.95 -6.78 11.25
CA LEU A 289 6.11 -7.86 10.80
C LEU A 289 4.65 -7.45 10.95
N LYS A 290 3.86 -7.67 9.89
CA LYS A 290 2.41 -7.46 9.90
C LYS A 290 1.72 -8.70 9.38
N LEU A 291 0.99 -9.36 10.27
CA LEU A 291 0.15 -10.50 9.95
C LEU A 291 -1.30 -10.03 9.96
N LYS A 292 -2.00 -10.16 8.82
CA LYS A 292 -3.39 -9.70 8.67
C LYS A 292 -4.30 -10.77 8.08
N GLY A 293 -5.36 -11.13 8.79
CA GLY A 293 -6.25 -12.23 8.40
C GLY A 293 -5.48 -13.53 8.27
N ILE A 294 -4.58 -13.83 9.20
CA ILE A 294 -3.75 -15.04 9.16
C ILE A 294 -4.44 -16.15 9.94
N SER A 295 -4.59 -17.32 9.33
CA SER A 295 -5.02 -18.54 10.01
C SER A 295 -3.79 -19.38 10.37
N PHE A 296 -3.74 -19.90 11.58
CA PHE A 296 -2.67 -20.79 12.05
C PHE A 296 -3.14 -22.23 12.01
N GLU A 297 -2.27 -23.18 11.66
CA GLU A 297 -2.65 -24.59 11.47
C GLU A 297 -3.37 -25.21 12.66
N THR A 298 -2.91 -24.89 13.86
CA THR A 298 -3.47 -25.37 15.13
C THR A 298 -4.22 -24.29 15.89
N CYS A 299 -4.51 -23.15 15.24
CA CYS A 299 -4.93 -21.91 15.89
C CYS A 299 -3.91 -21.37 16.91
N LYS A 300 -2.67 -21.90 16.91
CA LYS A 300 -1.59 -21.49 17.83
C LYS A 300 -0.43 -20.86 17.07
N TRP A 301 0.20 -19.88 17.70
CA TRP A 301 1.50 -19.37 17.29
C TRP A 301 2.51 -19.58 18.41
N GLU A 302 3.48 -20.45 18.17
CA GLU A 302 4.64 -20.64 19.03
C GLU A 302 5.84 -19.90 18.42
N VAL A 303 6.50 -19.07 19.22
CA VAL A 303 7.74 -18.37 18.87
C VAL A 303 8.88 -19.01 19.66
N ARG A 304 9.90 -19.47 18.93
CA ARG A 304 11.03 -20.21 19.51
C ARG A 304 12.17 -19.28 19.95
N ASP A 305 13.08 -19.82 20.76
CA ASP A 305 14.27 -19.10 21.21
C ASP A 305 15.07 -18.50 20.05
N GLY A 306 15.44 -17.22 20.21
CA GLY A 306 16.23 -16.48 19.22
C GLY A 306 15.49 -16.08 17.94
N GLU A 307 14.19 -16.37 17.81
CA GLU A 307 13.40 -15.88 16.68
C GLU A 307 13.13 -14.36 16.79
N PHE A 308 13.08 -13.70 15.63
CA PHE A 308 12.82 -12.27 15.46
C PHE A 308 13.85 -11.34 16.13
N PRO A 309 15.17 -11.53 15.89
CA PRO A 309 16.23 -10.86 16.65
C PRO A 309 16.27 -9.33 16.48
N GLN A 310 15.80 -8.79 15.35
CA GLN A 310 15.82 -7.35 15.06
C GLN A 310 14.42 -6.71 14.99
N LEU A 311 13.37 -7.45 15.38
CA LEU A 311 12.00 -7.00 15.23
C LEU A 311 11.68 -5.89 16.22
N ARG A 312 11.27 -4.73 15.71
CA ARG A 312 10.90 -3.52 16.45
C ARG A 312 9.40 -3.26 16.51
N ALA A 313 8.63 -3.76 15.53
CA ALA A 313 7.18 -3.68 15.61
C ALA A 313 6.48 -4.93 15.08
N LEU A 314 5.57 -5.45 15.88
CA LEU A 314 4.71 -6.56 15.52
C LEU A 314 3.26 -6.06 15.44
N LYS A 315 2.60 -6.29 14.31
CA LYS A 315 1.16 -6.06 14.18
C LYS A 315 0.44 -7.34 13.80
N LEU A 316 -0.47 -7.76 14.67
CA LEU A 316 -1.40 -8.85 14.47
C LEU A 316 -2.79 -8.30 14.21
N HIS A 317 -3.41 -8.78 13.15
CA HIS A 317 -4.80 -8.51 12.86
C HIS A 317 -5.46 -9.83 12.47
N ALA A 318 -6.17 -10.48 13.40
CA ALA A 318 -6.74 -11.80 13.13
C ALA A 318 -8.03 -11.69 12.29
N GLY A 319 -8.87 -10.69 12.57
CA GLY A 319 -10.10 -10.44 11.82
C GLY A 319 -11.15 -11.52 12.10
N GLN A 320 -11.25 -12.54 11.24
CA GLN A 320 -12.14 -13.70 11.44
C GLN A 320 -11.35 -15.02 11.57
N ALA A 321 -10.02 -14.94 11.56
CA ALA A 321 -9.18 -16.11 11.74
C ALA A 321 -9.18 -16.55 13.21
N HIS A 322 -9.21 -17.86 13.43
CA HIS A 322 -9.08 -18.45 14.76
C HIS A 322 -7.60 -18.44 15.16
N PHE A 323 -7.29 -17.64 16.17
CA PHE A 323 -5.96 -17.47 16.77
C PHE A 323 -6.17 -17.46 18.27
N ASP A 324 -5.94 -18.60 18.90
CA ASP A 324 -6.42 -18.91 20.24
C ASP A 324 -5.28 -18.87 21.25
N GLU A 325 -4.13 -19.44 20.90
CA GLU A 325 -2.98 -19.52 21.79
C GLU A 325 -1.74 -18.87 21.17
N TRP A 326 -1.05 -18.07 21.97
CA TRP A 326 0.22 -17.49 21.62
C TRP A 326 1.22 -17.86 22.70
N THR A 327 2.30 -18.53 22.33
CA THR A 327 3.41 -18.87 23.22
C THR A 327 4.68 -18.25 22.68
N VAL A 328 5.47 -17.65 23.56
CA VAL A 328 6.69 -16.94 23.21
C VAL A 328 7.77 -17.38 24.19
N ALA A 329 8.91 -17.81 23.65
CA ALA A 329 10.07 -18.17 24.45
C ALA A 329 10.78 -16.93 24.99
N GLU A 330 11.52 -17.07 26.09
CA GLU A 330 12.08 -15.92 26.86
C GLU A 330 13.04 -15.07 26.02
N ASP A 331 13.85 -15.69 25.15
CA ASP A 331 14.86 -15.01 24.33
C ASP A 331 14.32 -14.50 22.98
N SER A 332 13.01 -14.51 22.76
CA SER A 332 12.38 -14.00 21.53
C SER A 332 12.16 -12.48 21.59
N PHE A 333 12.16 -11.82 20.42
CA PHE A 333 11.83 -10.38 20.29
C PHE A 333 12.67 -9.38 21.13
N PRO A 334 14.01 -9.50 21.22
CA PRO A 334 14.82 -8.70 22.15
C PRO A 334 14.75 -7.17 21.91
N ASN A 335 14.42 -6.75 20.68
CA ASN A 335 14.38 -5.35 20.24
C ASN A 335 12.97 -4.80 19.99
N LEU A 336 11.92 -5.49 20.47
CA LEU A 336 10.55 -5.12 20.15
C LEU A 336 10.12 -3.85 20.87
N GLU A 337 9.84 -2.80 20.10
CA GLU A 337 9.39 -1.51 20.63
C GLU A 337 7.87 -1.38 20.68
N ARG A 338 7.14 -2.04 19.75
CA ARG A 338 5.69 -1.89 19.63
C ARG A 338 4.97 -3.18 19.30
N LEU A 339 3.94 -3.47 20.08
CA LEU A 339 3.00 -4.56 19.83
C LEU A 339 1.61 -4.01 19.53
N ILE A 340 1.01 -4.43 18.42
CA ILE A 340 -0.32 -3.99 18.00
C ILE A 340 -1.19 -5.20 17.72
N LEU A 341 -2.22 -5.43 18.53
CA LEU A 341 -3.25 -6.43 18.30
C LEU A 341 -4.53 -5.75 17.80
N SER A 342 -5.19 -6.34 16.81
CA SER A 342 -6.43 -5.81 16.27
C SER A 342 -7.38 -6.93 15.85
N ASP A 343 -8.62 -6.90 16.33
CA ASP A 343 -9.65 -7.87 16.00
C ASP A 343 -9.17 -9.32 16.30
N CYS A 344 -8.52 -9.52 17.45
CA CYS A 344 -8.08 -10.82 17.97
C CYS A 344 -9.09 -11.34 19.00
N GLU A 345 -10.32 -11.66 18.54
CA GLU A 345 -11.44 -12.00 19.42
C GLU A 345 -11.26 -13.34 20.17
N PHE A 346 -10.50 -14.28 19.59
CA PHE A 346 -10.33 -15.64 20.14
C PHE A 346 -9.06 -15.84 20.97
N LEU A 347 -8.13 -14.88 20.94
CA LEU A 347 -6.84 -15.01 21.62
C LEU A 347 -7.06 -15.06 23.13
N LYS A 348 -6.54 -16.10 23.79
CA LYS A 348 -6.69 -16.27 25.25
C LYS A 348 -6.09 -15.09 26.02
N GLU A 349 -4.85 -14.73 25.73
CA GLU A 349 -4.13 -13.64 26.39
C GLU A 349 -2.88 -13.25 25.60
N ILE A 350 -2.30 -12.10 25.93
CA ILE A 350 -0.95 -11.74 25.51
C ILE A 350 0.04 -12.47 26.45
N PRO A 351 1.08 -13.15 25.92
CA PRO A 351 2.09 -13.81 26.75
C PRO A 351 2.69 -12.88 27.81
N SER A 352 2.77 -13.34 29.06
CA SER A 352 3.27 -12.51 30.16
C SER A 352 4.73 -12.08 29.99
N CYS A 353 5.55 -12.87 29.27
CA CYS A 353 6.95 -12.57 28.99
C CYS A 353 7.16 -11.25 28.22
N PHE A 354 6.14 -10.68 27.59
CA PHE A 354 6.21 -9.31 27.05
C PHE A 354 6.46 -8.26 28.15
N GLY A 355 6.14 -8.58 29.41
CA GLY A 355 6.50 -7.80 30.60
C GLY A 355 8.00 -7.68 30.82
N ASP A 356 8.79 -8.66 30.37
CA ASP A 356 10.24 -8.71 30.57
C ASP A 356 11.03 -8.00 29.44
N ILE A 357 10.35 -7.61 28.35
CA ILE A 357 10.99 -6.97 27.19
C ILE A 357 11.23 -5.48 27.50
N SER A 358 12.43 -5.16 27.97
CA SER A 358 12.84 -3.79 28.31
C SER A 358 12.79 -2.79 27.14
N SER A 359 12.85 -3.25 25.89
CA SER A 359 12.78 -2.38 24.71
C SER A 359 11.34 -1.98 24.34
N LEU A 360 10.34 -2.60 24.96
CA LEU A 360 8.93 -2.40 24.65
C LEU A 360 8.45 -1.03 25.15
N LYS A 361 7.89 -0.24 24.24
CA LYS A 361 7.42 1.14 24.53
C LYS A 361 5.91 1.23 24.55
N SER A 362 5.22 0.39 23.78
CA SER A 362 3.76 0.45 23.74
C SER A 362 3.08 -0.85 23.34
N ILE A 363 1.92 -1.11 23.95
CA ILE A 363 0.93 -2.09 23.49
C ILE A 363 -0.34 -1.36 23.04
N GLU A 364 -0.76 -1.60 21.79
CA GLU A 364 -2.03 -1.13 21.25
C GLU A 364 -2.98 -2.32 21.02
N VAL A 365 -4.14 -2.31 21.66
CA VAL A 365 -5.19 -3.31 21.52
C VAL A 365 -6.43 -2.66 20.91
N TRP A 366 -6.93 -3.23 19.82
CA TRP A 366 -8.10 -2.73 19.10
C TRP A 366 -9.12 -3.84 18.90
N ASN A 367 -10.34 -3.68 19.43
CA ASN A 367 -11.43 -4.63 19.25
C ASN A 367 -11.08 -6.10 19.59
N CYS A 368 -10.30 -6.34 20.65
CA CYS A 368 -10.00 -7.68 21.16
C CYS A 368 -10.88 -8.00 22.39
N ASN A 369 -10.80 -9.23 22.91
CA ASN A 369 -11.55 -9.67 24.09
C ASN A 369 -11.00 -9.13 25.42
N GLU A 370 -11.80 -9.27 26.48
CA GLU A 370 -11.48 -8.79 27.83
C GLU A 370 -10.21 -9.42 28.42
N ASN A 371 -9.88 -10.66 28.06
CA ASN A 371 -8.67 -11.33 28.54
C ASN A 371 -7.40 -10.74 27.89
N VAL A 372 -7.46 -10.38 26.60
CA VAL A 372 -6.39 -9.64 25.93
C VAL A 372 -6.22 -8.25 26.55
N ASP A 373 -7.32 -7.56 26.86
CA ASP A 373 -7.28 -6.27 27.53
C ASP A 373 -6.71 -6.37 28.95
N LYS A 374 -7.01 -7.44 29.69
CA LYS A 374 -6.50 -7.70 31.03
C LYS A 374 -5.00 -8.01 30.99
N SER A 375 -4.57 -8.98 30.18
CA SER A 375 -3.15 -9.32 30.03
C SER A 375 -2.30 -8.13 29.57
N ALA A 376 -2.83 -7.24 28.71
CA ALA A 376 -2.14 -5.99 28.36
C ALA A 376 -1.92 -5.04 29.56
N ARG A 377 -2.85 -5.00 30.52
CA ARG A 377 -2.71 -4.23 31.77
C ARG A 377 -1.75 -4.90 32.74
N ASP A 378 -1.84 -6.23 32.89
CA ASP A 378 -0.94 -6.99 33.75
C ASP A 378 0.52 -6.80 33.28
N ILE A 379 0.78 -6.85 31.96
CA ILE A 379 2.10 -6.54 31.38
C ILE A 379 2.56 -5.11 31.68
N ARG A 380 1.63 -4.14 31.69
CA ARG A 380 1.96 -2.76 32.07
C ARG A 380 2.36 -2.65 33.52
N GLU A 381 1.65 -3.34 34.42
CA GLU A 381 1.98 -3.36 35.84
C GLU A 381 3.39 -3.92 36.04
N THR A 382 3.74 -5.06 35.43
CA THR A 382 5.11 -5.60 35.43
C THR A 382 6.14 -4.60 34.89
N GLN A 383 5.89 -3.96 33.74
CA GLN A 383 6.82 -2.98 33.16
C GLN A 383 7.04 -1.76 34.06
N VAL A 384 5.99 -1.26 34.73
CA VAL A 384 6.06 -0.05 35.56
C VAL A 384 6.60 -0.35 36.95
N GLU A 385 6.15 -1.43 37.58
CA GLU A 385 6.48 -1.77 38.97
C GLU A 385 7.82 -2.51 39.06
N ASP A 386 8.01 -3.55 38.26
CA ASP A 386 9.21 -4.41 38.34
C ASP A 386 10.39 -3.81 37.56
N TYR A 387 10.12 -3.24 36.38
CA TYR A 387 11.16 -2.72 35.48
C TYR A 387 11.30 -1.18 35.47
N GLN A 388 10.48 -0.46 36.24
CA GLN A 388 10.52 1.01 36.34
C GLN A 388 10.36 1.74 34.99
N ASN A 389 9.74 1.11 34.00
CA ASN A 389 9.51 1.65 32.66
C ASN A 389 8.26 2.54 32.65
N SER A 390 8.36 3.70 33.30
CA SER A 390 7.24 4.65 33.43
C SER A 390 6.78 5.28 32.10
N GLU A 391 7.60 5.22 31.05
CA GLU A 391 7.27 5.69 29.70
C GLU A 391 6.47 4.67 28.89
N PHE A 392 6.23 3.46 29.41
CA PHE A 392 5.47 2.43 28.73
C PHE A 392 3.98 2.79 28.61
N GLU A 393 3.48 2.83 27.38
CA GLU A 393 2.11 3.25 27.07
C GLU A 393 1.22 2.07 26.67
N ILE A 394 -0.01 2.02 27.20
CA ILE A 394 -1.05 1.10 26.71
C ILE A 394 -2.20 1.88 26.09
N PHE A 395 -2.66 1.42 24.93
CA PHE A 395 -3.81 1.98 24.23
C PHE A 395 -4.83 0.89 23.96
N ILE A 396 -5.98 0.95 24.63
CA ILE A 396 -7.07 -0.02 24.46
C ILE A 396 -8.25 0.71 23.82
N HIS A 397 -8.68 0.21 22.65
CA HIS A 397 -9.75 0.78 21.86
C HIS A 397 -10.83 -0.27 21.61
N GLN A 398 -12.05 0.02 22.05
CA GLN A 398 -13.23 -0.80 21.78
C GLN A 398 -14.24 -0.01 20.93
N THR A 399 -14.91 -0.68 20.01
CA THR A 399 -16.06 -0.12 19.27
C THR A 399 -17.37 -0.39 20.01
N GLU A 400 -18.34 0.54 19.93
CA GLU A 400 -19.64 0.44 20.64
C GLU A 400 -20.39 -0.89 20.38
N GLN A 401 -20.24 -1.47 19.18
CA GLN A 401 -20.87 -2.75 18.84
C GLN A 401 -20.30 -3.95 19.60
N GLN A 402 -19.01 -3.91 19.97
CA GLN A 402 -18.42 -4.96 20.80
C GLN A 402 -18.74 -4.77 22.28
N PHE A 403 -18.83 -3.52 22.78
CA PHE A 403 -19.26 -3.26 24.16
C PHE A 403 -20.62 -3.92 24.46
N ILE A 404 -21.55 -3.86 23.50
CA ILE A 404 -22.86 -4.52 23.59
C ILE A 404 -22.74 -6.06 23.60
N ARG A 405 -21.84 -6.64 22.81
CA ARG A 405 -21.57 -8.09 22.83
C ARG A 405 -20.95 -8.53 24.17
N TYR A 406 -20.02 -7.74 24.72
CA TYR A 406 -19.40 -8.01 26.03
C TYR A 406 -20.42 -7.97 27.17
N THR A 407 -21.30 -6.97 27.19
CA THR A 407 -22.36 -6.89 28.20
C THR A 407 -23.36 -8.02 28.07
N ASN A 408 -23.69 -8.46 26.86
CA ASN A 408 -24.65 -9.55 26.67
C ASN A 408 -24.08 -10.92 27.08
N HIS A 409 -22.77 -11.14 26.95
CA HIS A 409 -22.17 -12.40 27.37
C HIS A 409 -22.08 -12.56 28.90
N LYS A 410 -21.88 -11.44 29.64
CA LYS A 410 -21.92 -11.40 31.11
C LYS A 410 -23.32 -11.54 31.71
N ILE A 411 -24.39 -11.39 30.92
CA ILE A 411 -25.78 -11.58 31.37
C ILE A 411 -26.25 -13.04 31.16
N GLN A 412 -25.45 -13.88 30.49
CA GLN A 412 -25.79 -15.28 30.20
C GLN A 412 -24.94 -16.32 30.97
N LEU A 413 -24.14 -15.89 31.94
CA LEU A 413 -23.47 -16.72 32.95
C LEU A 413 -23.97 -16.27 34.33
#